data_AF-A0A5Y7W883-F1
#
_entry.id   AF-A0A5Y7W883-F1
#
_cell.length_a   1.000
_cell.length_b   1.000
_cell.length_c   1.000
_cell.angle_alpha   90.00
_cell.angle_beta   90.00
_cell.angle_gamma   90.00
#
_symmetry.space_group_name_H-M   'P 1'
#
loop_
_entity.id
_entity.type
_entity.pdbx_description
1 polymer ?
#
loop_
_entity_poly.entity_id
_entity_poly.type
_entity_poly.pdbx_seq_one_letter_code
_entity_poly.pdbx_strand_id
1 'polypeptide(L)'
;MSNLTDCIKKENIAVTADKNPLIGRIHSFESCGTVDGPGIRFITFFQGCLMRCLYCHNRDTWDTHGGKEVTVEDLMKEVVTYRHFMNASGGGVTASGGEAILQAEFVRDWFRACKTEGIHTCLDTNGFVRRYDPVIDELLEVTDLVMLDLKQMNDEIHQNLVGVSNHRTLEFAQYLSTKNVKVWIRYVVVPGWSDDDDSAHRLGEFTRDMGNVEKIELLPYHELGKHKWVAMGEEYKLDGVKPPKKETMERVKGILEQYGHKVMY
;
A
#
# COMPACT_ATOMS: atom_id res chain seq x y z
N MET A 1 -34.25 -59.02 -22.07
CA MET A 1 -35.22 -57.93 -21.82
C MET A 1 -34.61 -57.00 -20.78
N SER A 2 -34.42 -55.74 -21.17
CA SER A 2 -34.19 -54.52 -20.37
C SER A 2 -33.03 -54.45 -19.37
N ASN A 3 -32.01 -53.70 -19.81
CA ASN A 3 -30.96 -53.02 -19.06
C ASN A 3 -31.47 -52.25 -17.82
N LEU A 4 -30.72 -52.30 -16.73
CA LEU A 4 -30.75 -51.33 -15.63
C LEU A 4 -29.35 -50.71 -15.51
N THR A 5 -29.13 -49.70 -16.34
CA THR A 5 -28.01 -48.76 -16.25
C THR A 5 -28.54 -47.46 -15.66
N ASP A 6 -27.69 -46.80 -14.87
CA ASP A 6 -27.70 -45.37 -14.55
C ASP A 6 -28.82 -44.78 -13.68
N CYS A 7 -28.47 -44.53 -12.42
CA CYS A 7 -29.01 -43.42 -11.64
C CYS A 7 -27.98 -42.93 -10.60
N ILE A 8 -26.80 -42.47 -11.07
CA ILE A 8 -25.97 -41.55 -10.27
C ILE A 8 -26.50 -40.14 -10.58
N LYS A 9 -27.27 -39.60 -9.65
CA LYS A 9 -27.71 -38.19 -9.66
C LYS A 9 -26.46 -37.30 -9.59
N LYS A 10 -26.03 -36.76 -10.73
CA LYS A 10 -25.22 -35.55 -10.76
C LYS A 10 -26.12 -34.39 -10.38
N GLU A 11 -26.01 -33.92 -9.15
CA GLU A 11 -26.52 -32.61 -8.77
C GLU A 11 -25.73 -31.56 -9.57
N ASN A 12 -26.37 -31.09 -10.65
CA ASN A 12 -25.95 -29.87 -11.34
C ASN A 12 -26.13 -28.71 -10.35
N ILE A 13 -25.05 -28.30 -9.71
CA ILE A 13 -24.96 -26.99 -9.09
C ILE A 13 -25.03 -26.00 -10.25
N ALA A 14 -26.22 -25.41 -10.44
CA ALA A 14 -26.41 -24.31 -11.35
C ALA A 14 -25.50 -23.16 -10.89
N VAL A 15 -24.41 -22.96 -11.62
CA VAL A 15 -23.59 -21.75 -11.50
C VAL A 15 -24.47 -20.60 -11.96
N THR A 16 -24.95 -19.79 -11.01
CA THR A 16 -25.63 -18.53 -11.30
C THR A 16 -24.61 -17.57 -11.90
N ALA A 17 -24.52 -17.58 -13.24
CA ALA A 17 -23.85 -16.57 -14.02
C ALA A 17 -24.73 -15.31 -14.06
N ASP A 18 -24.67 -14.49 -13.01
CA ASP A 18 -25.21 -13.12 -13.06
C ASP A 18 -24.68 -12.23 -11.92
N LYS A 19 -23.36 -12.00 -11.90
CA LYS A 19 -22.77 -10.89 -11.15
C LYS A 19 -21.90 -10.11 -12.11
N ASN A 20 -22.25 -8.85 -12.37
CA ASN A 20 -21.33 -7.92 -13.02
C ASN A 20 -19.98 -7.99 -12.29
N PRO A 21 -18.86 -8.09 -13.02
CA PRO A 21 -17.55 -8.20 -12.39
C PRO A 21 -17.31 -6.97 -11.53
N LEU A 22 -16.72 -7.17 -10.34
CA LEU A 22 -16.31 -6.07 -9.49
C LEU A 22 -15.31 -5.20 -10.25
N ILE A 23 -15.57 -3.90 -10.32
CA ILE A 23 -14.77 -2.94 -11.07
C ILE A 23 -13.83 -2.19 -10.12
N GLY A 24 -12.56 -2.14 -10.47
CA GLY A 24 -11.54 -1.32 -9.84
C GLY A 24 -11.32 -0.04 -10.64
N ARG A 25 -10.97 1.05 -9.96
CA ARG A 25 -10.54 2.31 -10.58
C ARG A 25 -9.05 2.50 -10.35
N ILE A 26 -8.27 2.55 -11.43
CA ILE A 26 -6.82 2.72 -11.36
C ILE A 26 -6.39 4.01 -12.04
N HIS A 27 -5.36 4.65 -11.50
CA HIS A 27 -4.67 5.75 -12.15
C HIS A 27 -3.78 5.21 -13.28
N SER A 28 -2.94 4.24 -12.95
CA SER A 28 -1.97 3.62 -13.87
C SER A 28 -1.44 2.30 -13.30
N PHE A 29 -0.58 1.63 -14.05
CA PHE A 29 0.28 0.57 -13.53
C PHE A 29 1.71 0.73 -14.07
N GLU A 30 2.68 0.17 -13.35
CA GLU A 30 4.08 0.10 -13.75
C GLU A 30 4.55 -1.35 -13.67
N SER A 31 5.21 -1.84 -14.72
CA SER A 31 5.51 -3.27 -14.84
C SER A 31 6.80 -3.73 -14.18
N CYS A 32 7.73 -2.81 -13.88
CA CYS A 32 9.08 -3.13 -13.41
C CYS A 32 9.55 -2.21 -12.27
N GLY A 33 8.69 -1.90 -11.30
CA GLY A 33 9.08 -1.09 -10.16
C GLY A 33 10.07 -1.83 -9.24
N THR A 34 11.03 -1.08 -8.68
CA THR A 34 12.14 -1.64 -7.88
C THR A 34 12.21 -1.08 -6.46
N VAL A 35 11.35 -0.12 -6.12
CA VAL A 35 11.34 0.58 -4.83
C VAL A 35 10.03 0.41 -4.06
N ASP A 36 9.10 -0.41 -4.58
CA ASP A 36 7.73 -0.57 -4.09
C ASP A 36 7.49 -1.97 -3.50
N GLY A 37 8.52 -2.51 -2.85
CA GLY A 37 8.53 -3.81 -2.20
C GLY A 37 9.73 -4.67 -2.59
N PRO A 38 9.73 -5.97 -2.22
CA PRO A 38 10.83 -6.88 -2.57
C PRO A 38 10.84 -7.19 -4.06
N GLY A 39 12.03 -7.22 -4.66
CA GLY A 39 12.25 -7.61 -6.06
C GLY A 39 11.68 -6.63 -7.09
N ILE A 40 11.53 -7.11 -8.33
CA ILE A 40 10.86 -6.39 -9.41
C ILE A 40 9.36 -6.63 -9.31
N ARG A 41 8.57 -5.55 -9.30
CA ARG A 41 7.13 -5.64 -9.04
C ARG A 41 6.29 -5.01 -10.14
N PHE A 42 5.16 -5.64 -10.41
CA PHE A 42 4.06 -5.04 -11.15
C PHE A 42 3.20 -4.24 -10.17
N ILE A 43 3.24 -2.92 -10.26
CA ILE A 43 2.57 -2.01 -9.35
C ILE A 43 1.31 -1.50 -10.02
N THR A 44 0.18 -1.63 -9.35
CA THR A 44 -1.06 -0.97 -9.76
C THR A 44 -1.32 0.21 -8.84
N PHE A 45 -1.37 1.41 -9.42
CA PHE A 45 -1.68 2.64 -8.71
C PHE A 45 -3.20 2.84 -8.73
N PHE A 46 -3.87 2.51 -7.63
CA PHE A 46 -5.31 2.71 -7.49
C PHE A 46 -5.67 4.19 -7.40
N GLN A 47 -6.80 4.53 -8.02
CA GLN A 47 -7.33 5.89 -7.99
C GLN A 47 -8.12 6.13 -6.69
N GLY A 48 -7.98 7.33 -6.13
CA GLY A 48 -8.64 7.79 -4.92
C GLY A 48 -7.70 7.81 -3.72
N CYS A 49 -7.66 8.92 -2.99
CA CYS A 49 -7.00 9.02 -1.69
C CYS A 49 -7.76 10.00 -0.80
N LEU A 50 -7.92 9.69 0.49
CA LEU A 50 -8.58 10.59 1.44
C LEU A 50 -7.59 11.48 2.22
N MET A 51 -6.29 11.19 2.16
CA MET A 51 -5.24 12.05 2.72
C MET A 51 -4.86 13.17 1.74
N ARG A 52 -4.28 14.25 2.27
CA ARG A 52 -3.82 15.44 1.51
C ARG A 52 -2.38 15.81 1.90
N CYS A 53 -1.50 14.80 1.85
CA CYS A 53 -0.08 14.98 2.17
C CYS A 53 0.53 16.14 1.38
N LEU A 54 1.14 17.11 2.06
CA LEU A 54 1.75 18.28 1.41
C LEU A 54 2.88 17.89 0.44
N TYR A 55 3.52 16.74 0.66
CA TYR A 55 4.55 16.18 -0.20
C TYR A 55 4.05 15.17 -1.25
N CYS A 56 2.72 15.01 -1.44
CA CYS A 56 2.18 13.97 -2.31
C CYS A 56 2.74 14.06 -3.74
N HIS A 57 3.48 13.03 -4.17
CA HIS A 57 4.03 12.93 -5.52
C HIS A 57 2.97 12.66 -6.58
N ASN A 58 1.82 12.13 -6.17
CA ASN A 58 0.75 11.68 -7.05
C ASN A 58 -0.59 12.33 -6.69
N ARG A 59 -0.64 13.68 -6.63
CA ARG A 59 -1.87 14.40 -6.29
C ARG A 59 -3.03 14.08 -7.24
N ASP A 60 -2.70 13.73 -8.49
CA ASP A 60 -3.62 13.27 -9.53
C ASP A 60 -4.35 11.97 -9.18
N THR A 61 -3.90 11.23 -8.17
CA THR A 61 -4.60 10.06 -7.63
C THR A 61 -5.69 10.41 -6.62
N TRP A 62 -5.85 11.68 -6.19
CA TRP A 62 -6.75 11.98 -5.06
C TRP A 62 -8.23 11.83 -5.37
N ASP A 63 -8.67 12.23 -6.56
CA ASP A 63 -10.07 12.16 -6.95
C ASP A 63 -10.54 10.71 -7.03
N THR A 64 -11.53 10.33 -6.23
CA THR A 64 -12.10 8.97 -6.18
C THR A 64 -12.94 8.62 -7.40
N HIS A 65 -13.26 9.60 -8.25
CA HIS A 65 -14.09 9.43 -9.44
C HIS A 65 -13.29 9.43 -10.74
N GLY A 66 -11.99 9.75 -10.68
CA GLY A 66 -11.09 9.72 -11.83
C GLY A 66 -10.66 8.29 -12.23
N GLY A 67 -9.57 8.20 -12.98
CA GLY A 67 -8.94 6.93 -13.34
C GLY A 67 -9.69 6.09 -14.38
N LYS A 68 -9.08 4.97 -14.76
CA LYS A 68 -9.62 3.97 -15.68
C LYS A 68 -10.30 2.85 -14.88
N GLU A 69 -11.48 2.45 -15.33
CA GLU A 69 -12.17 1.25 -14.84
C GLU A 69 -11.55 -0.02 -15.43
N VAL A 70 -11.28 -1.00 -14.57
CA VAL A 70 -10.67 -2.28 -14.94
C VAL A 70 -11.32 -3.43 -14.15
N THR A 71 -11.32 -4.62 -14.75
CA THR A 71 -11.64 -5.86 -14.04
C THR A 71 -10.36 -6.53 -13.52
N VAL A 72 -10.49 -7.50 -12.61
CA VAL A 72 -9.37 -8.37 -12.20
C VAL A 72 -8.80 -9.13 -13.41
N GLU A 73 -9.66 -9.56 -14.33
CA GLU A 73 -9.24 -10.26 -15.55
C GLU A 73 -8.32 -9.37 -16.41
N ASP A 74 -8.65 -8.08 -16.55
CA ASP A 74 -7.84 -7.12 -17.29
C ASP A 74 -6.45 -6.94 -16.67
N LEU A 75 -6.37 -6.79 -15.34
CA LEU A 75 -5.08 -6.67 -14.65
C LEU A 75 -4.26 -7.96 -14.75
N MET A 76 -4.90 -9.11 -14.57
CA MET A 76 -4.19 -10.40 -14.63
C MET A 76 -3.62 -10.67 -16.03
N LYS A 77 -4.31 -10.28 -17.10
CA LYS A 77 -3.78 -10.37 -18.49
C LYS A 77 -2.44 -9.64 -18.64
N GLU A 78 -2.28 -8.49 -17.99
CA GLU A 78 -1.02 -7.73 -17.99
C GLU A 78 0.02 -8.38 -17.05
N VAL A 79 -0.36 -8.63 -15.79
CA VAL A 79 0.53 -9.14 -14.72
C VAL A 79 1.26 -10.43 -15.14
N VAL A 80 0.56 -11.40 -15.72
CA VAL A 80 1.15 -12.71 -16.04
C VAL A 80 2.26 -12.63 -17.08
N THR A 81 2.25 -11.60 -17.94
CA THR A 81 3.31 -11.39 -18.94
C THR A 81 4.67 -11.08 -18.30
N TYR A 82 4.68 -10.55 -17.07
CA TYR A 82 5.89 -10.18 -16.33
C TYR A 82 6.35 -11.23 -15.30
N ARG A 83 5.71 -12.41 -15.27
CA ARG A 83 5.98 -13.47 -14.28
C ARG A 83 7.44 -13.90 -14.19
N HIS A 84 8.16 -13.92 -15.32
CA HIS A 84 9.58 -14.27 -15.35
C HIS A 84 10.45 -13.28 -14.55
N PHE A 85 10.18 -11.97 -14.66
CA PHE A 85 10.90 -10.94 -13.91
C PHE A 85 10.61 -11.01 -12.41
N MET A 86 9.35 -11.25 -12.05
CA MET A 86 8.93 -11.44 -10.66
C MET A 86 9.63 -12.66 -10.05
N ASN A 87 9.60 -13.82 -10.71
CA ASN A 87 10.24 -15.03 -10.20
C ASN A 87 11.76 -14.89 -10.05
N ALA A 88 12.43 -14.26 -11.02
CA ALA A 88 13.89 -14.11 -11.01
C ALA A 88 14.40 -13.20 -9.89
N SER A 89 13.58 -12.24 -9.46
CA SER A 89 13.95 -11.22 -8.46
C SER A 89 13.38 -11.47 -7.05
N GLY A 90 12.55 -12.51 -6.87
CA GLY A 90 11.74 -12.66 -5.66
C GLY A 90 10.66 -11.58 -5.52
N GLY A 91 10.21 -11.04 -6.66
CA GLY A 91 9.24 -9.96 -6.80
C GLY A 91 7.79 -10.42 -6.74
N GLY A 92 6.89 -9.62 -7.32
CA GLY A 92 5.45 -9.90 -7.30
C GLY A 92 4.60 -8.71 -7.71
N VAL A 93 3.39 -8.59 -7.17
CA VAL A 93 2.49 -7.46 -7.41
C VAL A 93 2.41 -6.52 -6.22
N THR A 94 2.25 -5.21 -6.46
CA THR A 94 1.96 -4.22 -5.41
C THR A 94 0.68 -3.46 -5.71
N ALA A 95 -0.23 -3.41 -4.75
CA ALA A 95 -1.35 -2.48 -4.77
C ALA A 95 -0.94 -1.17 -4.07
N SER A 96 -0.85 -0.07 -4.80
CA SER A 96 -0.44 1.26 -4.31
C SER A 96 -1.36 2.33 -4.91
N GLY A 97 -0.86 3.55 -5.20
CA GLY A 97 -1.60 4.63 -5.86
C GLY A 97 -1.89 5.80 -4.94
N GLY A 98 -3.17 6.13 -4.84
CA GLY A 98 -3.67 7.03 -3.82
C GLY A 98 -3.79 6.30 -2.48
N GLU A 99 -4.83 5.49 -2.34
CA GLU A 99 -5.02 4.60 -1.20
C GLU A 99 -5.77 3.32 -1.63
N ALA A 100 -5.02 2.24 -1.82
CA ALA A 100 -5.56 0.97 -2.32
C ALA A 100 -6.61 0.36 -1.38
N ILE A 101 -6.53 0.60 -0.06
CA ILE A 101 -7.50 0.06 0.90
C ILE A 101 -8.90 0.65 0.72
N LEU A 102 -9.05 1.78 0.02
CA LEU A 102 -10.37 2.31 -0.35
C LEU A 102 -11.14 1.40 -1.32
N GLN A 103 -10.43 0.53 -2.03
CA GLN A 103 -10.98 -0.43 -2.97
C GLN A 103 -10.68 -1.87 -2.51
N ALA A 104 -10.71 -2.11 -1.19
CA ALA A 104 -10.29 -3.37 -0.57
C ALA A 104 -10.92 -4.63 -1.17
N GLU A 105 -12.21 -4.59 -1.56
CA GLU A 105 -12.88 -5.74 -2.19
C GLU A 105 -12.21 -6.13 -3.52
N PHE A 106 -11.87 -5.13 -4.35
CA PHE A 106 -11.23 -5.36 -5.63
C PHE A 106 -9.77 -5.79 -5.45
N VAL A 107 -9.04 -5.14 -4.54
CA VAL A 107 -7.64 -5.50 -4.24
C VAL A 107 -7.56 -6.93 -3.70
N ARG A 108 -8.48 -7.33 -2.82
CA ARG A 108 -8.61 -8.70 -2.32
C ARG A 108 -8.81 -9.69 -3.46
N ASP A 109 -9.74 -9.41 -4.38
CA ASP A 109 -10.04 -10.32 -5.50
C ASP A 109 -8.86 -10.39 -6.49
N TRP A 110 -8.17 -9.28 -6.72
CA TRP A 110 -6.92 -9.27 -7.48
C TRP A 110 -5.81 -10.07 -6.82
N PHE A 111 -5.62 -9.91 -5.52
CA PHE A 111 -4.64 -10.69 -4.75
C PHE A 111 -5.00 -12.18 -4.73
N ARG A 112 -6.28 -12.57 -4.59
CA ARG A 112 -6.73 -13.96 -4.74
C ARG A 112 -6.32 -14.54 -6.09
N ALA A 113 -6.53 -13.81 -7.19
CA ALA A 113 -6.09 -14.24 -8.52
C ALA A 113 -4.55 -14.32 -8.65
N CYS A 114 -3.81 -13.41 -8.02
CA CYS A 114 -2.34 -13.49 -7.96
C CYS A 114 -1.89 -14.73 -7.17
N LYS A 115 -2.56 -15.06 -6.07
CA LYS A 115 -2.28 -16.25 -5.25
C LYS A 115 -2.50 -17.54 -6.00
N THR A 116 -3.54 -17.64 -6.83
CA THR A 116 -3.75 -18.84 -7.68
C THR A 116 -2.62 -19.04 -8.69
N GLU A 117 -1.93 -17.96 -9.07
CA GLU A 117 -0.74 -17.99 -9.92
C GLU A 117 0.58 -18.06 -9.13
N GLY A 118 0.54 -18.26 -7.82
CA GLY A 118 1.74 -18.33 -6.98
C GLY A 118 2.56 -17.02 -6.97
N ILE A 119 1.92 -15.88 -7.18
CA ILE A 119 2.56 -14.56 -7.19
C ILE A 119 2.50 -13.94 -5.79
N HIS A 120 3.62 -13.38 -5.33
CA HIS A 120 3.70 -12.66 -4.04
C HIS A 120 2.91 -11.35 -4.09
N THR A 121 2.11 -11.07 -3.07
CA THR A 121 1.24 -9.89 -2.99
C THR A 121 1.73 -8.89 -1.95
N CYS A 122 1.80 -7.61 -2.32
CA CYS A 122 2.22 -6.53 -1.42
C CYS A 122 1.17 -5.42 -1.40
N LEU A 123 0.69 -5.02 -0.23
CA LEU A 123 -0.20 -3.89 -0.05
C LEU A 123 0.60 -2.66 0.40
N ASP A 124 0.63 -1.60 -0.39
CA ASP A 124 1.25 -0.32 -0.06
C ASP A 124 0.14 0.67 0.32
N THR A 125 0.09 1.07 1.59
CA THR A 125 -1.07 1.76 2.16
C THR A 125 -0.68 2.77 3.24
N ASN A 126 -1.46 3.84 3.36
CA ASN A 126 -1.42 4.76 4.50
C ASN A 126 -2.23 4.26 5.70
N GLY A 127 -2.92 3.12 5.59
CA GLY A 127 -3.64 2.50 6.69
C GLY A 127 -4.84 3.30 7.20
N PHE A 128 -5.38 4.26 6.42
CA PHE A 128 -6.51 5.09 6.83
C PHE A 128 -7.86 4.34 6.73
N VAL A 129 -7.96 3.22 7.47
CA VAL A 129 -9.13 2.35 7.50
C VAL A 129 -10.26 3.03 8.26
N ARG A 130 -11.40 3.21 7.58
CA ARG A 130 -12.57 3.88 8.17
C ARG A 130 -13.44 2.92 8.97
N ARG A 131 -13.52 1.65 8.54
CA ARG A 131 -14.30 0.57 9.15
C ARG A 131 -13.55 -0.74 8.98
N TYR A 132 -13.59 -1.57 10.02
CA TYR A 132 -13.03 -2.91 10.03
C TYR A 132 -14.12 -3.92 9.66
N ASP A 133 -14.57 -3.84 8.41
CA ASP A 133 -15.50 -4.81 7.83
C ASP A 133 -14.75 -6.12 7.46
N PRO A 134 -15.43 -7.27 7.32
CA PRO A 134 -14.76 -8.56 7.06
C PRO A 134 -13.82 -8.57 5.85
N VAL A 135 -14.06 -7.69 4.86
CA VAL A 135 -13.17 -7.54 3.70
C VAL A 135 -11.73 -7.19 4.08
N ILE A 136 -11.51 -6.48 5.19
CA ILE A 136 -10.15 -6.13 5.64
C ILE A 136 -9.41 -7.39 6.09
N ASP A 137 -10.07 -8.26 6.87
CA ASP A 137 -9.52 -9.57 7.24
C ASP A 137 -9.20 -10.41 5.98
N GLU A 138 -10.18 -10.52 5.07
CA GLU A 138 -10.03 -11.30 3.84
C GLU A 138 -8.92 -10.76 2.93
N LEU A 139 -8.71 -9.44 2.87
CA LEU A 139 -7.61 -8.82 2.14
C LEU A 139 -6.26 -9.22 2.76
N LEU A 140 -6.15 -9.14 4.09
CA LEU A 140 -4.91 -9.46 4.80
C LEU A 140 -4.56 -10.95 4.69
N GLU A 141 -5.54 -11.85 4.67
CA GLU A 141 -5.34 -13.30 4.45
C GLU A 141 -4.66 -13.61 3.11
N VAL A 142 -4.85 -12.77 2.10
CA VAL A 142 -4.25 -12.92 0.76
C VAL A 142 -3.13 -11.91 0.49
N THR A 143 -2.62 -11.25 1.52
CA THR A 143 -1.51 -10.29 1.46
C THR A 143 -0.26 -10.88 2.11
N ASP A 144 0.85 -11.00 1.36
CA ASP A 144 2.12 -11.51 1.94
C ASP A 144 2.88 -10.46 2.76
N LEU A 145 2.77 -9.20 2.36
CA LEU A 145 3.49 -8.08 2.94
C LEU A 145 2.60 -6.84 2.91
N VAL A 146 2.57 -6.10 4.03
CA VAL A 146 2.02 -4.75 4.07
C VAL A 146 3.19 -3.76 4.20
N MET A 147 3.28 -2.82 3.28
CA MET A 147 4.07 -1.61 3.43
C MET A 147 3.16 -0.52 4.00
N LEU A 148 3.41 -0.13 5.24
CA LEU A 148 2.59 0.84 5.96
C LEU A 148 3.33 2.17 6.13
N ASP A 149 2.73 3.23 5.60
CA ASP A 149 3.21 4.60 5.78
C ASP A 149 2.83 5.16 7.17
N LEU A 150 3.82 5.40 8.03
CA LEU A 150 3.64 6.07 9.31
C LEU A 150 4.12 7.52 9.25
N LYS A 151 3.34 8.40 8.62
CA LYS A 151 3.80 9.73 8.15
C LYS A 151 4.25 10.69 9.27
N GLN A 152 3.66 10.60 10.45
CA GLN A 152 4.00 11.39 11.64
C GLN A 152 3.34 10.78 12.89
N MET A 153 4.06 10.67 14.01
CA MET A 153 3.55 10.22 15.31
C MET A 153 2.94 11.35 16.15
N ASN A 154 3.49 12.55 16.07
CA ASN A 154 2.88 13.76 16.59
C ASN A 154 1.65 14.13 15.74
N ASP A 155 0.47 13.93 16.31
CA ASP A 155 -0.80 14.12 15.60
C ASP A 155 -1.05 15.57 15.19
N GLU A 156 -0.57 16.56 15.95
CA GLU A 156 -0.70 17.96 15.56
C GLU A 156 0.09 18.25 14.27
N ILE A 157 1.31 17.71 14.17
CA ILE A 157 2.11 17.82 12.94
C ILE A 157 1.46 17.01 11.82
N HIS A 158 0.98 15.79 12.11
CA HIS A 158 0.31 14.95 11.12
C HIS A 158 -0.93 15.64 10.51
N GLN A 159 -1.77 16.26 11.33
CA GLN A 159 -2.95 17.00 10.85
C GLN A 159 -2.55 18.14 9.90
N ASN A 160 -1.46 18.86 10.19
CA ASN A 160 -0.96 19.92 9.32
C ASN A 160 -0.28 19.39 8.03
N LEU A 161 0.45 18.28 8.14
CA LEU A 161 1.22 17.68 7.04
C LEU A 161 0.35 16.85 6.08
N VAL A 162 -0.68 16.19 6.60
CA VAL A 162 -1.49 15.17 5.90
C VAL A 162 -2.96 15.57 5.77
N GLY A 163 -3.45 16.48 6.62
CA GLY A 163 -4.83 16.98 6.59
C GLY A 163 -5.82 16.16 7.43
N VAL A 164 -5.37 15.13 8.14
CA VAL A 164 -6.20 14.27 9.02
C VAL A 164 -5.40 13.84 10.25
N SER A 165 -6.08 13.35 11.30
CA SER A 165 -5.41 12.70 12.42
C SER A 165 -4.80 11.35 12.04
N ASN A 166 -3.68 10.98 12.65
CA ASN A 166 -2.99 9.69 12.47
C ASN A 166 -3.66 8.52 13.20
N HIS A 167 -4.64 8.77 14.07
CA HIS A 167 -5.20 7.73 14.95
C HIS A 167 -5.68 6.49 14.21
N ARG A 168 -6.37 6.63 13.06
CA ARG A 168 -6.84 5.48 12.27
C ARG A 168 -5.69 4.63 11.72
N THR A 169 -4.62 5.29 11.29
CA THR A 169 -3.42 4.61 10.80
C THR A 169 -2.70 3.88 11.94
N LEU A 170 -2.64 4.49 13.13
CA LEU A 170 -2.05 3.84 14.32
C LEU A 170 -2.90 2.66 14.81
N GLU A 171 -4.23 2.79 14.81
CA GLU A 171 -5.16 1.69 15.06
C GLU A 171 -4.94 0.55 14.05
N PHE A 172 -4.74 0.88 12.76
CA PHE A 172 -4.48 -0.12 11.74
C PHE A 172 -3.12 -0.80 11.91
N ALA A 173 -2.09 -0.06 12.30
CA ALA A 173 -0.79 -0.62 12.64
C ALA A 173 -0.91 -1.66 13.76
N GLN A 174 -1.61 -1.31 14.85
CA GLN A 174 -1.89 -2.24 15.95
C GLN A 174 -2.70 -3.45 15.47
N TYR A 175 -3.71 -3.24 14.62
CA TYR A 175 -4.50 -4.32 14.05
C TYR A 175 -3.63 -5.31 13.24
N LEU A 176 -2.70 -4.83 12.41
CA LEU A 176 -1.74 -5.68 11.70
C LEU A 176 -0.85 -6.47 12.67
N SER A 177 -0.38 -5.84 13.74
CA SER A 177 0.43 -6.47 14.79
C SER A 177 -0.32 -7.60 15.50
N THR A 178 -1.57 -7.36 15.93
CA THR A 178 -2.39 -8.41 16.58
C THR A 178 -2.64 -9.63 15.70
N LYS A 179 -2.57 -9.46 14.38
CA LYS A 179 -2.72 -10.54 13.39
C LYS A 179 -1.39 -11.13 12.94
N ASN A 180 -0.28 -10.62 13.45
CA ASN A 180 1.07 -11.00 13.05
C ASN A 180 1.29 -10.92 11.52
N VAL A 181 0.69 -9.91 10.87
CA VAL A 181 0.90 -9.65 9.44
C VAL A 181 2.30 -9.11 9.24
N LYS A 182 3.03 -9.59 8.24
CA LYS A 182 4.37 -9.08 7.93
C LYS A 182 4.30 -7.62 7.48
N VAL A 183 5.03 -6.73 8.15
CA VAL A 183 5.01 -5.28 7.88
C VAL A 183 6.40 -4.74 7.57
N TRP A 184 6.47 -3.87 6.55
CA TRP A 184 7.53 -2.87 6.42
C TRP A 184 6.95 -1.51 6.73
N ILE A 185 7.61 -0.75 7.60
CA ILE A 185 7.21 0.63 7.89
C ILE A 185 7.92 1.54 6.90
N ARG A 186 7.20 2.49 6.30
CA ARG A 186 7.77 3.55 5.46
C ARG A 186 7.64 4.88 6.18
N TYR A 187 8.75 5.62 6.26
CA TYR A 187 8.82 6.92 6.92
C TYR A 187 9.48 7.96 6.02
N VAL A 188 8.69 8.92 5.53
CA VAL A 188 9.21 10.01 4.70
C VAL A 188 9.79 11.09 5.60
N VAL A 189 11.09 11.36 5.45
CA VAL A 189 11.82 12.39 6.20
C VAL A 189 11.77 13.70 5.43
N VAL A 190 10.97 14.63 5.92
CA VAL A 190 10.72 15.96 5.32
C VAL A 190 11.28 17.02 6.28
N PRO A 191 12.26 17.85 5.85
CA PRO A 191 12.84 18.87 6.70
C PRO A 191 11.80 19.84 7.28
N GLY A 192 11.82 20.00 8.60
CA GLY A 192 10.88 20.83 9.38
C GLY A 192 9.57 20.14 9.77
N TRP A 193 9.37 18.87 9.40
CA TRP A 193 8.09 18.17 9.62
C TRP A 193 8.25 16.78 10.24
N SER A 194 9.25 16.01 9.79
CA SER A 194 9.47 14.62 10.22
C SER A 194 10.95 14.28 10.36
N ASP A 195 11.82 15.29 10.40
CA ASP A 195 13.25 15.13 10.61
C ASP A 195 13.69 15.41 12.04
N ASP A 196 12.76 15.75 12.95
CA ASP A 196 13.05 15.98 14.36
C ASP A 196 13.24 14.67 15.14
N ASP A 197 14.05 14.74 16.19
CA ASP A 197 14.45 13.57 16.96
C ASP A 197 13.30 13.03 17.83
N ASP A 198 12.39 13.88 18.32
CA ASP A 198 11.22 13.45 19.12
C ASP A 198 10.31 12.55 18.29
N SER A 199 9.99 12.95 17.06
CA SER A 199 9.18 12.16 16.14
C SER A 199 9.85 10.84 15.76
N ALA A 200 11.17 10.83 15.55
CA ALA A 200 11.93 9.61 15.30
C ALA A 200 11.90 8.66 16.50
N HIS A 201 12.08 9.17 17.72
CA HIS A 201 11.99 8.40 18.96
C HIS A 201 10.58 7.83 19.16
N ARG A 202 9.53 8.61 18.93
CA ARG A 202 8.13 8.14 19.01
C ARG A 202 7.84 7.03 18.01
N LEU A 203 8.36 7.15 16.79
CA LEU A 203 8.18 6.11 15.76
C LEU A 203 8.88 4.81 16.19
N GLY A 204 10.12 4.90 16.67
CA GLY A 204 10.87 3.76 17.18
C GLY A 204 10.17 3.12 18.38
N GLU A 205 9.66 3.90 19.31
CA GLU A 205 8.94 3.40 20.49
C GLU A 205 7.64 2.70 20.10
N PHE A 206 6.84 3.32 19.24
CA PHE A 206 5.58 2.74 18.77
C PHE A 206 5.78 1.42 18.03
N THR A 207 6.80 1.34 17.16
CA THR A 207 7.03 0.16 16.31
C THR A 207 7.81 -0.96 17.00
N ARG A 208 8.55 -0.67 18.08
CA ARG A 208 9.34 -1.65 18.85
C ARG A 208 8.51 -2.85 19.31
N ASP A 209 7.32 -2.58 19.86
CA ASP A 209 6.52 -3.61 20.54
C ASP A 209 5.58 -4.37 19.61
N MET A 210 5.49 -3.97 18.33
CA MET A 210 4.57 -4.58 17.37
C MET A 210 4.98 -6.00 16.95
N GLY A 211 6.26 -6.37 17.05
CA GLY A 211 6.79 -7.72 16.82
C GLY A 211 6.74 -8.25 15.37
N ASN A 212 5.96 -7.63 14.50
CA ASN A 212 5.71 -8.03 13.10
C ASN A 212 6.36 -7.10 12.06
N VAL A 213 7.08 -6.06 12.51
CA VAL A 213 7.80 -5.11 11.67
C VAL A 213 9.18 -5.68 11.29
N GLU A 214 9.37 -6.07 10.03
CA GLU A 214 10.64 -6.63 9.56
C GLU A 214 11.73 -5.57 9.34
N LYS A 215 11.34 -4.38 8.90
CA LYS A 215 12.24 -3.24 8.70
C LYS A 215 11.48 -1.92 8.61
N ILE A 216 12.24 -0.84 8.79
CA ILE A 216 11.81 0.53 8.51
C ILE A 216 12.58 1.04 7.28
N GLU A 217 11.87 1.52 6.27
CA GLU A 217 12.42 2.21 5.12
C GLU A 217 12.27 3.72 5.32
N LEU A 218 13.40 4.42 5.42
CA LEU A 218 13.44 5.87 5.41
C LEU A 218 13.48 6.37 3.97
N LEU A 219 12.56 7.26 3.64
CA LEU A 219 12.46 7.87 2.33
C LEU A 219 12.82 9.34 2.44
N PRO A 220 13.94 9.80 1.84
CA PRO A 220 14.22 11.23 1.81
C PRO A 220 13.15 11.96 1.00
N TYR A 221 12.66 13.07 1.52
CA TYR A 221 11.77 13.95 0.77
C TYR A 221 12.39 14.37 -0.58
N HIS A 222 11.54 14.39 -1.62
CA HIS A 222 11.86 14.92 -2.94
C HIS A 222 10.70 15.80 -3.45
N GLU A 223 11.02 16.86 -4.20
CA GLU A 223 10.05 17.73 -4.90
C GLU A 223 9.42 17.07 -6.15
N LEU A 224 9.47 15.74 -6.25
CA LEU A 224 8.81 15.00 -7.34
C LEU A 224 7.30 15.21 -7.29
N GLY A 225 6.67 15.27 -8.46
CA GLY A 225 5.22 15.49 -8.56
C GLY A 225 4.76 16.94 -8.40
N LYS A 226 5.64 17.91 -8.07
CA LYS A 226 5.28 19.35 -7.98
C LYS A 226 4.54 19.86 -9.22
N HIS A 227 4.95 19.43 -10.42
CA HIS A 227 4.30 19.80 -11.68
C HIS A 227 2.82 19.37 -11.76
N LYS A 228 2.42 18.29 -11.06
CA LYS A 228 1.04 17.81 -11.01
C LYS A 228 0.13 18.70 -10.16
N TRP A 229 0.67 19.32 -9.12
CA TRP A 229 -0.04 20.33 -8.33
C TRP A 229 -0.34 21.55 -9.18
N VAL A 230 0.69 22.07 -9.85
CA VAL A 230 0.59 23.22 -10.76
C VAL A 230 -0.37 22.95 -11.92
N ALA A 231 -0.28 21.79 -12.57
CA ALA A 231 -1.14 21.41 -13.70
C ALA A 231 -2.63 21.38 -13.35
N MET A 232 -2.93 21.14 -12.08
CA MET A 232 -4.29 21.06 -11.57
C MET A 232 -4.68 22.33 -10.78
N GLY A 233 -3.91 23.42 -10.91
CA GLY A 233 -4.23 24.73 -10.34
C GLY A 233 -4.15 24.82 -8.81
N GLU A 234 -3.39 23.94 -8.15
CA GLU A 234 -3.20 23.97 -6.70
C GLU A 234 -1.76 24.39 -6.31
N GLU A 235 -1.65 25.11 -5.20
CA GLU A 235 -0.37 25.51 -4.60
C GLU A 235 0.35 24.32 -3.97
N TYR A 236 1.64 24.15 -4.27
CA TYR A 236 2.50 23.17 -3.61
C TYR A 236 3.17 23.79 -2.38
N LYS A 237 2.64 23.51 -1.19
CA LYS A 237 3.03 24.19 0.06
C LYS A 237 4.45 23.90 0.56
N LEU A 238 5.14 22.91 -0.02
CA LEU A 238 6.54 22.60 0.31
C LEU A 238 7.52 23.21 -0.69
N ASP A 239 7.08 24.16 -1.53
CA ASP A 239 7.98 24.85 -2.45
C ASP A 239 9.15 25.50 -1.70
N GLY A 240 10.37 25.19 -2.12
CA GLY A 240 11.60 25.67 -1.49
C GLY A 240 12.13 24.82 -0.35
N VAL A 241 11.35 23.82 0.12
CA VAL A 241 11.89 22.77 1.00
C VAL A 241 12.81 21.88 0.17
N LYS A 242 14.04 21.68 0.63
CA LYS A 242 15.01 20.82 -0.06
C LYS A 242 14.99 19.41 0.52
N PRO A 243 15.45 18.38 -0.22
CA PRO A 243 15.69 17.06 0.35
C PRO A 243 16.53 17.14 1.64
N PRO A 244 16.28 16.26 2.64
CA PRO A 244 17.07 16.23 3.86
C PRO A 244 18.54 15.95 3.54
N LYS A 245 19.44 16.49 4.36
CA LYS A 245 20.87 16.20 4.23
C LYS A 245 21.14 14.75 4.60
N LYS A 246 22.26 14.20 4.10
CA LYS A 246 22.69 12.84 4.47
C LYS A 246 22.86 12.69 5.99
N GLU A 247 23.40 13.70 6.66
CA GLU A 247 23.58 13.67 8.12
C GLU A 247 22.24 13.57 8.87
N THR A 248 21.19 14.21 8.34
CA THR A 248 19.83 14.11 8.89
C THR A 248 19.29 12.68 8.75
N MET A 249 19.46 12.06 7.58
CA MET A 249 19.01 10.69 7.33
C MET A 249 19.74 9.69 8.24
N GLU A 250 21.06 9.81 8.38
CA GLU A 250 21.86 8.97 9.28
C GLU A 250 21.49 9.17 10.76
N ARG A 251 21.15 10.40 11.17
CA ARG A 251 20.67 10.67 12.53
C ARG A 251 19.35 9.97 12.81
N VAL A 252 18.34 10.15 11.96
CA VAL A 252 17.02 9.50 12.10
C VAL A 252 17.16 7.98 12.07
N LYS A 253 17.99 7.45 11.15
CA LYS A 253 18.33 6.03 11.11
C LYS A 253 18.91 5.54 12.44
N GLY A 254 19.93 6.22 12.95
CA GLY A 254 20.60 5.84 14.19
C GLY A 254 19.67 5.87 15.40
N ILE A 255 18.70 6.79 15.45
CA ILE A 255 17.66 6.81 16.49
C ILE A 255 16.79 5.55 16.40
N LEU A 256 16.26 5.24 15.22
CA LEU A 256 15.37 4.09 15.03
C LEU A 256 16.08 2.75 15.26
N GLU A 257 17.37 2.64 14.93
CA GLU A 257 18.19 1.45 15.21
C GLU A 257 18.36 1.19 16.73
N GLN A 258 18.26 2.22 17.60
CA GLN A 258 18.26 2.03 19.07
C GLN A 258 17.03 1.25 19.56
N TYR A 259 15.99 1.15 18.74
CA TYR A 259 14.78 0.38 19.04
C TYR A 259 14.83 -1.05 18.52
N GLY A 260 15.95 -1.47 17.92
CA GLY A 260 16.18 -2.84 17.45
C GLY A 260 15.68 -3.11 16.04
N HIS A 261 15.27 -2.07 15.30
CA HIS A 261 14.82 -2.22 13.92
C HIS A 261 15.98 -2.31 12.93
N LYS A 262 15.78 -3.11 11.87
CA LYS A 262 16.56 -2.98 10.64
C LYS A 262 16.08 -1.74 9.90
N VAL A 263 16.93 -0.72 9.76
CA VAL A 263 16.57 0.53 9.08
C VAL A 263 17.36 0.67 7.78
N MET A 264 16.64 0.95 6.68
CA MET A 264 17.23 1.11 5.35
C MET A 264 16.90 2.50 4.79
N TYR A 265 17.86 3.14 4.12
CA TYR A 265 17.69 4.38 3.35
C TYR A 265 18.66 4.39 2.18
#